data_AF-A0A2H4VIL1-F1
#
_entry.id   AF-A0A2H4VIL1-F1
#
_cell.length_a   1.000
_cell.length_b   1.000
_cell.length_c   1.000
_cell.angle_alpha   90.00
_cell.angle_beta   90.00
_cell.angle_gamma   90.00
#
_symmetry.space_group_name_H-M   'P 1'
#
loop_
_entity.id
_entity.type
_entity.pdbx_description
1 polymer ?
#
loop_
_entity_poly.entity_id
_entity_poly.type
_entity_poly.pdbx_seq_one_letter_code
_entity_poly.pdbx_strand_id
1 'polypeptide(L)'
;MNVILNTGRTVWQGQAIESGKDLQMYVDAAAICHMNREMMDQIGLEEGDNIEVVSNFGDVVVKVVETRETLPPGMVYIPMGPWANRVIDPDTDSTATPRFKNIPVEIAPTAEEVLDMPTLMKVYKKYN
;
A
#
# COMPACT_ATOMS: atom_id res chain seq x y z
N MET A 1 8.58 12.17 -1.05
CA MET A 1 8.04 12.84 0.17
C MET A 1 8.03 11.83 1.31
N ASN A 2 8.53 12.19 2.49
CA ASN A 2 8.55 11.28 3.65
C ASN A 2 7.23 11.33 4.43
N VAL A 3 6.63 10.17 4.69
CA VAL A 3 5.35 10.01 5.39
C VAL A 3 5.37 8.79 6.32
N ILE A 4 4.36 8.66 7.17
CA ILE A 4 4.11 7.47 7.98
C ILE A 4 3.06 6.60 7.30
N LEU A 5 3.42 5.37 6.97
CA LEU A 5 2.51 4.35 6.45
C LEU A 5 1.84 3.60 7.61
N ASN A 6 0.51 3.66 7.67
CA ASN A 6 -0.28 2.75 8.48
C ASN A 6 -0.98 1.70 7.59
N THR A 7 -1.29 0.53 8.16
CA THR A 7 -1.94 -0.57 7.44
C THR A 7 -3.02 -1.23 8.28
N GLY A 8 -4.04 -1.77 7.63
CA GLY A 8 -5.12 -2.44 8.35
C GLY A 8 -6.23 -2.96 7.45
N ARG A 9 -7.45 -3.03 7.98
CA ARG A 9 -8.60 -3.58 7.26
C ARG A 9 -9.41 -2.44 6.66
N THR A 10 -10.10 -2.75 5.57
CA THR A 10 -11.26 -1.98 5.10
C THR A 10 -12.38 -2.98 4.78
N VAL A 11 -13.63 -2.54 4.76
CA VAL A 11 -14.76 -3.44 4.44
C VAL A 11 -14.62 -4.00 3.02
N TRP A 12 -14.11 -3.18 2.09
CA TRP A 12 -13.90 -3.52 0.69
C TRP A 12 -12.78 -4.53 0.50
N GLN A 13 -11.69 -4.35 1.24
CA GLN A 13 -10.58 -5.31 1.26
C GLN A 13 -11.03 -6.66 1.82
N GLY A 14 -11.87 -6.66 2.87
CA GLY A 14 -12.50 -7.88 3.40
C GLY A 14 -13.38 -8.58 2.37
N GLN A 15 -14.28 -7.85 1.72
CA GLN A 15 -15.14 -8.39 0.67
C GLN A 15 -14.33 -8.99 -0.49
N ALA A 16 -13.28 -8.30 -0.94
CA ALA A 16 -12.46 -8.76 -2.05
C ALA A 16 -11.67 -10.04 -1.71
N ILE A 17 -11.17 -10.16 -0.48
CA ILE A 17 -10.50 -11.36 0.01
C ILE A 17 -11.42 -12.59 -0.04
N GLU A 18 -12.67 -12.43 0.39
CA GLU A 18 -13.67 -13.51 0.44
C GLU A 18 -14.24 -13.83 -0.95
N SER A 19 -14.27 -12.84 -1.85
CA SER A 19 -14.73 -13.03 -3.24
C SER A 19 -13.69 -13.76 -4.10
N GLY A 20 -12.41 -13.45 -3.93
CA GLY A 20 -11.31 -14.07 -4.67
C GLY A 20 -10.10 -13.14 -4.78
N LYS A 21 -8.93 -13.58 -4.28
CA LYS A 21 -7.68 -12.80 -4.31
C LYS A 21 -7.02 -12.75 -5.69
N ASP A 22 -7.49 -13.57 -6.62
CA ASP A 22 -7.11 -13.62 -8.03
C ASP A 22 -7.91 -12.63 -8.90
N LEU A 23 -8.94 -12.00 -8.35
CA LEU A 23 -9.80 -11.05 -9.06
C LEU A 23 -9.23 -9.63 -9.03
N GLN A 24 -9.54 -8.85 -10.08
CA GLN A 24 -9.23 -7.41 -10.15
C GLN A 24 -9.78 -6.64 -8.94
N MET A 25 -10.92 -7.06 -8.39
CA MET A 25 -11.50 -6.49 -7.18
C MET A 25 -10.52 -6.46 -6.00
N TYR A 26 -9.63 -7.45 -5.86
CA TYR A 26 -8.63 -7.45 -4.80
C TYR A 26 -7.50 -6.45 -5.04
N VAL A 27 -7.07 -6.29 -6.29
CA VAL A 27 -6.14 -5.23 -6.68
C VAL A 27 -6.76 -3.87 -6.38
N ASP A 28 -8.00 -3.64 -6.83
CA ASP A 28 -8.70 -2.36 -6.65
C ASP A 28 -8.97 -2.02 -5.17
N ALA A 29 -9.08 -3.02 -4.30
CA ALA A 29 -9.38 -2.84 -2.88
C ALA A 29 -8.14 -2.84 -1.96
N ALA A 30 -7.01 -3.42 -2.39
CA ALA A 30 -5.83 -3.61 -1.53
C ALA A 30 -4.51 -3.06 -2.11
N ALA A 31 -4.45 -2.78 -3.41
CA ALA A 31 -3.31 -2.13 -4.07
C ALA A 31 -3.51 -0.60 -4.17
N ILE A 32 -4.04 -0.01 -3.10
CA ILE A 32 -4.42 1.41 -3.03
C ILE A 32 -3.78 2.10 -1.82
N CYS A 33 -3.51 3.39 -1.95
CA CYS A 33 -3.03 4.26 -0.88
C CYS A 33 -4.07 5.34 -0.60
N HIS A 34 -4.68 5.28 0.58
CA HIS A 34 -5.56 6.34 1.07
C HIS A 34 -4.74 7.54 1.53
N MET A 35 -5.08 8.71 1.00
CA MET A 35 -4.37 9.96 1.27
C MET A 35 -5.36 11.10 1.55
N ASN A 36 -4.97 12.03 2.41
CA ASN A 36 -5.72 13.28 2.58
C ASN A 36 -5.58 14.15 1.33
N ARG A 37 -6.64 14.88 0.99
CA ARG A 37 -6.67 15.79 -0.17
C ARG A 37 -5.54 16.82 -0.13
N GLU A 38 -5.25 17.38 1.03
CA GLU A 38 -4.19 18.36 1.21
C GLU A 38 -2.80 17.77 0.92
N MET A 39 -2.58 16.49 1.20
CA MET A 39 -1.33 15.82 0.88
C MET A 39 -1.22 15.56 -0.62
N MET A 40 -2.31 15.14 -1.26
CA MET A 40 -2.37 14.95 -2.72
C MET A 40 -2.03 16.26 -3.45
N ASP A 41 -2.65 17.37 -3.05
CA ASP A 41 -2.41 18.70 -3.62
C ASP A 41 -0.94 19.14 -3.43
N GLN A 42 -0.32 18.83 -2.29
CA GLN A 42 1.09 19.18 -2.01
C GLN A 42 2.09 18.52 -2.96
N ILE A 43 1.81 17.31 -3.43
CA ILE A 43 2.69 16.56 -4.33
C ILE A 43 2.14 16.43 -5.76
N GLY A 44 1.06 17.17 -6.06
CA GLY A 44 0.48 17.28 -7.40
C GLY A 44 -0.14 15.98 -7.91
N LEU A 45 -0.82 15.24 -7.03
CA LEU A 45 -1.52 13.99 -7.36
C LEU A 45 -3.03 14.20 -7.43
N GLU A 46 -3.69 13.44 -8.29
CA GLU A 46 -5.14 13.28 -8.35
C GLU A 46 -5.57 11.86 -7.93
N GLU A 47 -6.86 11.68 -7.63
CA GLU A 47 -7.39 10.36 -7.35
C GLU A 47 -7.31 9.48 -8.61
N GLY A 48 -6.72 8.30 -8.46
CA GLY A 48 -6.46 7.38 -9.57
C GLY A 48 -5.02 7.42 -10.10
N ASP A 49 -4.20 8.40 -9.72
CA ASP A 49 -2.77 8.40 -10.04
C ASP A 49 -2.04 7.26 -9.31
N ASN A 50 -0.88 6.86 -9.83
CA ASN A 50 -0.02 5.87 -9.19
C ASN A 50 1.12 6.56 -8.43
N ILE A 51 1.47 5.96 -7.29
CA ILE A 51 2.66 6.33 -6.52
C ILE A 51 3.55 5.11 -6.32
N GLU A 52 4.86 5.35 -6.35
CA GLU A 52 5.84 4.43 -5.80
C GLU A 52 5.99 4.70 -4.31
N VAL A 53 5.93 3.64 -3.52
CA VAL A 53 6.14 3.65 -2.07
C VAL A 53 7.41 2.86 -1.78
N VAL A 54 8.37 3.50 -1.14
CA VAL A 54 9.69 2.93 -0.84
C VAL A 54 9.95 2.97 0.67
N SER A 55 10.46 1.87 1.20
CA SER A 55 10.93 1.75 2.57
C SER A 55 12.34 1.14 2.59
N ASN A 56 12.93 0.99 3.77
CA ASN A 56 14.18 0.24 3.93
C ASN A 56 14.03 -1.27 3.61
N PHE A 57 12.80 -1.77 3.48
CA PHE A 57 12.49 -3.20 3.36
C PHE A 57 12.07 -3.61 1.94
N GLY A 58 11.76 -2.63 1.09
CA GLY A 58 11.34 -2.85 -0.28
C GLY A 58 10.51 -1.69 -0.82
N ASP A 59 9.91 -1.96 -1.97
CA ASP A 59 9.21 -1.03 -2.85
C ASP A 59 7.89 -1.65 -3.36
N VAL A 60 6.92 -0.79 -3.66
CA VAL A 60 5.66 -1.16 -4.32
C VAL A 60 5.02 0.04 -5.02
N VAL A 61 4.38 -0.22 -6.16
CA VAL A 61 3.49 0.75 -6.83
C VAL A 61 2.05 0.49 -6.43
N VAL A 62 1.34 1.53 -6.01
CA VAL A 62 -0.08 1.48 -5.61
C VAL A 62 -0.83 2.71 -6.14
N LYS A 63 -2.15 2.58 -6.27
CA LYS A 63 -3.02 3.65 -6.78
C LYS A 63 -3.50 4.57 -5.65
N VAL A 64 -3.47 5.87 -5.87
CA VAL A 64 -3.94 6.88 -4.91
C VAL A 64 -5.46 6.91 -4.89
N VAL A 65 -6.03 6.95 -3.68
CA VAL A 65 -7.45 7.22 -3.45
C VAL A 65 -7.60 8.28 -2.38
N GLU A 66 -8.58 9.18 -2.54
CA GLU A 66 -8.89 10.14 -1.49
C GLU A 66 -9.48 9.39 -0.28
N THR A 67 -8.94 9.65 0.91
CA THR A 67 -9.43 9.01 2.12
C THR A 67 -10.82 9.51 2.50
N ARG A 68 -11.69 8.58 2.92
CA ARG A 68 -12.99 8.91 3.53
C ARG A 68 -12.93 8.95 5.06
N GLU A 69 -11.86 8.39 5.62
CA GLU A 69 -11.60 8.35 7.06
C GLU A 69 -10.49 9.35 7.40
N THR A 70 -10.60 10.00 8.55
CA THR A 70 -9.62 11.01 8.97
C THR A 70 -8.24 10.39 9.16
N LEU A 71 -7.26 10.83 8.37
CA LEU A 71 -5.84 10.52 8.59
C LEU A 71 -5.13 11.71 9.25
N PRO A 72 -4.26 11.49 10.24
CA PRO A 72 -3.39 12.55 10.74
C PRO A 72 -2.51 13.14 9.62
N PRO A 73 -2.14 14.43 9.70
CA PRO A 73 -1.18 15.02 8.75
C PRO A 73 0.11 14.20 8.68
N GLY A 74 0.62 13.97 7.46
CA GLY A 74 1.83 13.17 7.25
C GLY A 74 1.64 11.65 7.33
N MET A 75 0.40 11.16 7.45
CA MET A 75 0.07 9.73 7.43
C MET A 75 -0.65 9.34 6.14
N VAL A 76 -0.32 8.15 5.64
CA VAL A 76 -1.04 7.47 4.55
C VAL A 76 -1.47 6.08 5.01
N TYR A 77 -2.42 5.47 4.31
CA TYR A 77 -2.94 4.16 4.68
C TYR A 77 -3.08 3.21 3.49
N ILE A 78 -2.44 2.04 3.57
CA ILE A 78 -2.57 0.97 2.58
C ILE A 78 -3.30 -0.21 3.24
N PRO A 79 -4.43 -0.69 2.69
CA PRO A 79 -5.11 -1.87 3.20
C PRO A 79 -4.18 -3.10 3.22
N MET A 80 -4.38 -3.99 4.19
CA MET A 80 -3.53 -5.15 4.36
C MET A 80 -3.60 -6.07 3.14
N GLY A 81 -2.43 -6.49 2.66
CA GLY A 81 -2.30 -7.29 1.46
C GLY A 81 -0.84 -7.43 1.04
N PRO A 82 -0.56 -8.16 -0.05
CA PRO A 82 0.81 -8.36 -0.51
C PRO A 82 1.49 -7.05 -0.93
N TRP A 83 0.74 -6.06 -1.42
CA TRP A 83 1.26 -4.72 -1.76
C TRP A 83 1.79 -4.00 -0.52
N ALA A 84 0.99 -3.84 0.55
CA ALA A 84 1.45 -3.27 1.81
C ALA A 84 2.66 -4.02 2.39
N ASN A 85 2.65 -5.35 2.35
CA ASN A 85 3.70 -6.17 2.94
C ASN A 85 5.06 -6.06 2.22
N ARG A 86 5.14 -5.43 1.05
CA ARG A 86 6.42 -5.13 0.38
C ARG A 86 7.27 -4.11 1.13
N VAL A 87 6.64 -3.24 1.93
CA VAL A 87 7.27 -2.04 2.48
C VAL A 87 7.18 -1.92 4.00
N ILE A 88 6.62 -2.92 4.69
CA ILE A 88 6.55 -2.94 6.16
C ILE A 88 7.82 -3.53 6.78
N ASP A 89 8.04 -3.22 8.06
CA ASP A 89 9.18 -3.73 8.83
C ASP A 89 8.94 -5.20 9.24
N PRO A 90 9.75 -6.16 8.75
CA PRO A 90 9.60 -7.57 9.06
C PRO A 90 10.15 -7.94 10.45
N ASP A 91 10.83 -7.03 11.15
CA ASP A 91 11.29 -7.28 12.51
C ASP A 91 10.11 -7.56 13.44
N THR A 92 10.31 -8.52 14.33
CA THR A 92 9.30 -9.02 15.26
C THR A 92 9.61 -8.67 16.71
N ASP A 93 10.73 -8.02 17.00
CA ASP A 93 11.18 -7.73 18.37
C ASP A 93 11.26 -9.00 19.25
N SER A 94 11.57 -10.16 18.64
CA SER A 94 11.51 -11.49 19.29
C SER A 94 10.13 -11.88 19.87
N THR A 95 9.04 -11.30 19.35
CA THR A 95 7.66 -11.61 19.75
C THR A 95 6.88 -12.42 18.71
N ALA A 96 7.53 -12.77 17.59
CA ALA A 96 6.93 -13.41 16.42
C ALA A 96 5.87 -12.57 15.66
N THR A 97 5.57 -11.34 16.08
CA THR A 97 4.63 -10.45 15.38
C THR A 97 5.38 -9.31 14.69
N PRO A 98 5.37 -9.23 13.34
CA PRO A 98 6.02 -8.14 12.63
C PRO A 98 5.42 -6.76 12.93
N ARG A 99 6.21 -5.71 12.71
CA ARG A 99 5.77 -4.32 12.77
C ARG A 99 5.02 -3.93 11.49
N PHE A 100 3.73 -4.23 11.45
CA PHE A 100 2.89 -3.93 10.29
C PHE A 100 2.47 -2.46 10.13
N LYS A 101 2.65 -1.60 11.14
CA LYS A 101 2.01 -0.28 11.23
C LYS A 101 2.99 0.82 11.59
N ASN A 102 2.67 2.03 11.15
CA ASN A 102 3.40 3.26 11.44
C ASN A 102 4.86 3.21 10.95
N ILE A 103 5.04 2.76 9.71
CA ILE A 103 6.35 2.58 9.09
C ILE A 103 6.75 3.85 8.34
N PRO A 104 7.93 4.42 8.57
CA PRO A 104 8.44 5.52 7.75
C PRO A 104 8.67 5.06 6.32
N VAL A 105 8.09 5.77 5.35
CA VAL A 105 8.23 5.49 3.92
C VAL A 105 8.44 6.77 3.14
N GLU A 106 9.04 6.66 1.97
CA GLU A 106 9.05 7.69 0.95
C GLU A 106 8.00 7.37 -0.12
N ILE A 107 7.24 8.39 -0.52
CA ILE A 107 6.29 8.30 -1.64
C ILE A 107 6.64 9.28 -2.76
N ALA A 108 6.47 8.86 -4.01
CA ALA A 108 6.66 9.69 -5.19
C ALA A 108 5.64 9.34 -6.30
N PRO A 109 5.15 10.33 -7.08
CA PRO A 109 4.35 10.04 -8.28
C PRO A 109 5.13 9.15 -9.25
N THR A 110 4.44 8.20 -9.90
CA THR A 110 5.04 7.33 -10.90
C THR A 110 4.10 7.06 -12.07
N ALA A 111 4.68 6.80 -13.24
CA ALA A 111 3.96 6.32 -14.42
C ALA A 111 3.95 4.79 -14.53
N GLU A 112 4.58 4.09 -13.57
CA GLU A 112 4.55 2.63 -13.52
C GLU A 112 3.16 2.12 -13.16
N GLU A 113 2.84 0.92 -13.67
CA GLU A 113 1.54 0.29 -13.45
C GLU A 113 1.51 -0.48 -12.13
N VAL A 114 0.34 -0.51 -11.49
CA VAL A 114 0.10 -1.37 -10.33
C VAL A 114 0.12 -2.83 -10.77
N LEU A 115 1.03 -3.62 -10.21
CA LEU A 115 1.12 -5.05 -10.50
C LEU A 115 -0.10 -5.81 -9.96
N ASP A 116 -0.65 -6.72 -10.75
CA ASP A 116 -1.65 -7.68 -10.30
C ASP A 116 -1.06 -8.68 -9.28
N MET A 117 -1.93 -9.46 -8.62
CA MET A 117 -1.49 -10.38 -7.57
C MET A 117 -0.47 -11.42 -8.08
N PRO A 118 -0.70 -12.16 -9.17
CA PRO A 118 0.27 -13.13 -9.67
C PRO A 118 1.61 -12.50 -10.09
N THR A 119 1.61 -11.31 -10.69
CA THR A 119 2.81 -10.63 -11.17
C THR A 119 3.61 -10.06 -10.01
N LEU A 120 2.96 -9.45 -9.02
CA LEU A 120 3.63 -9.01 -7.78
C LEU A 120 4.38 -10.16 -7.11
N MET A 121 3.77 -11.35 -7.04
CA MET A 121 4.41 -12.50 -6.40
C MET A 121 5.65 -13.01 -7.13
N LYS A 122 5.83 -12.71 -8.43
CA LYS A 122 7.03 -13.10 -9.19
C LYS A 122 8.30 -12.39 -8.72
N VAL A 123 8.19 -11.28 -8.00
CA VAL A 123 9.33 -10.58 -7.39
C VAL A 123 10.14 -11.50 -6.47
N TYR A 124 9.48 -12.47 -5.83
CA TYR A 124 10.10 -13.45 -4.93
C TYR A 124 10.74 -14.66 -5.62
N LYS A 125 10.70 -14.74 -6.97
CA LYS A 125 11.45 -15.73 -7.78
C LYS A 125 11.34 -17.17 -7.27
N LYS A 126 10.12 -17.61 -6.93
CA LYS A 126 9.85 -18.94 -6.32
C LYS A 126 10.40 -20.13 -7.12
N TYR A 127 10.57 -19.98 -8.44
CA TYR A 127 11.17 -20.97 -9.33
C TYR A 127 12.13 -20.27 -10.29
N ASN A 128 13.35 -20.03 -9.82
CA ASN A 128 14.53 -19.86 -10.67
C ASN A 128 15.40 -21.10 -10.53
#